data_AF-A0A2W4R6L3-F1
#
_entry.id   AF-A0A2W4R6L3-F1
#
_cell.length_a   1.000
_cell.length_b   1.000
_cell.length_c   1.000
_cell.angle_alpha   90.00
_cell.angle_beta   90.00
_cell.angle_gamma   90.00
#
_symmetry.space_group_name_H-M   'P 1'
#
loop_
_entity.id
_entity.type
_entity.pdbx_description
1 polymer ?
#
loop_
_entity_poly.entity_id
_entity_poly.type
_entity_poly.pdbx_seq_one_letter_code
_entity_poly.pdbx_strand_id
1 'polypeptide(L)' 'MQAIKQYIEVIDGSIHFNLPKNFTAKRVELIILSADDNGNDSGDFQRFLLDSPEMSDNEYQTIEEKRRHLNQWK' A
#
# COMPACT_ATOMS: atom_id res chain seq x y z
N MET A 1 -3.16 25.34 -17.64
CA MET A 1 -4.15 24.90 -16.62
C MET A 1 -3.54 25.15 -15.26
N GLN A 2 -4.16 25.97 -14.40
CA GLN A 2 -3.79 26.05 -12.98
C GLN A 2 -4.64 25.01 -12.25
N ALA A 3 -4.03 23.87 -11.93
CA ALA A 3 -4.67 22.86 -11.09
C ALA A 3 -4.44 23.25 -9.62
N ILE A 4 -5.52 23.34 -8.85
CA ILE A 4 -5.46 23.57 -7.40
C ILE A 4 -5.51 22.19 -6.75
N LYS A 5 -4.42 21.77 -6.08
CA LYS A 5 -4.40 20.56 -5.26
C LYS A 5 -4.65 20.95 -3.81
N GLN A 6 -5.73 20.43 -3.23
CA GLN A 6 -6.09 20.66 -1.84
C GLN A 6 -6.45 19.33 -1.18
N TYR A 7 -5.92 19.09 0.01
CA TYR A 7 -6.34 17.97 0.86
C TYR A 7 -7.52 18.43 1.71
N ILE A 8 -8.61 17.68 1.68
CA ILE A 8 -9.86 18.01 2.36
C ILE A 8 -10.38 16.74 3.01
N GLU A 9 -10.78 16.84 4.27
CA GLU A 9 -11.39 15.73 4.99
C GLU A 9 -12.81 15.45 4.46
N VAL A 10 -13.16 14.17 4.42
CA VAL A 10 -14.51 13.72 4.10
C VAL A 10 -15.30 13.65 5.40
N ILE A 11 -16.32 14.51 5.54
CA ILE A 11 -17.19 14.56 6.72
C ILE A 11 -18.59 14.12 6.28
N ASP A 12 -19.11 13.06 6.89
CA ASP A 12 -20.44 12.49 6.58
C ASP A 12 -20.63 12.17 5.08
N GLY A 13 -19.58 11.66 4.43
CA GLY A 13 -19.59 11.34 3.00
C GLY A 13 -19.63 12.57 2.08
N SER A 14 -19.44 13.78 2.62
CA SER A 14 -19.49 15.03 1.89
C SER A 14 -18.13 15.74 1.91
N ILE A 15 -17.80 16.43 0.81
CA ILE A 15 -16.58 17.23 0.67
C ILE A 15 -16.99 18.70 0.53
N HIS A 16 -16.47 19.56 1.40
CA HIS A 16 -16.71 20.99 1.36
C HIS A 16 -15.43 21.72 0.93
N PHE A 17 -15.47 22.43 -0.19
CA PHE A 17 -14.35 23.23 -0.66
C PHE A 17 -14.83 24.61 -1.11
N ASN A 18 -14.01 25.63 -0.84
CA ASN A 18 -14.31 27.00 -1.21
C ASN A 18 -13.50 27.39 -2.44
N LEU A 19 -14.20 27.77 -3.51
CA LEU A 19 -13.53 28.32 -4.69
C LEU A 19 -12.92 29.69 -4.36
N PRO A 20 -11.74 30.02 -4.94
CA PRO A 20 -11.17 31.36 -4.81
C PRO A 20 -12.13 32.44 -5.30
N LYS A 21 -12.13 33.61 -4.64
CA LYS A 21 -13.01 34.75 -5.01
C LYS A 21 -12.80 35.24 -6.46
N ASN A 22 -11.64 34.95 -7.04
CA ASN A 22 -11.24 35.30 -8.40
C ASN A 22 -11.41 34.14 -9.40
N PHE A 23 -12.13 33.06 -9.04
CA PHE A 23 -12.38 31.95 -9.95
C PHE A 23 -13.45 32.34 -10.99
N THR A 24 -13.04 32.45 -12.26
CA THR A 24 -13.88 32.97 -13.36
C THR A 24 -14.39 31.89 -14.33
N ALA A 25 -14.15 30.60 -14.06
CA ALA A 25 -14.53 29.53 -14.97
C ALA A 25 -15.98 29.07 -14.77
N LYS A 26 -16.63 28.64 -15.86
CA LYS A 26 -18.02 28.13 -15.85
C LYS A 26 -18.15 26.66 -15.38
N ARG A 27 -17.03 25.92 -15.33
CA ARG A 27 -17.00 24.49 -14.98
C ARG A 27 -15.79 24.22 -14.09
N VAL A 28 -15.95 23.28 -13.17
CA VAL A 28 -14.92 22.78 -12.27
C VAL A 28 -14.79 21.28 -12.51
N GLU A 29 -13.56 20.79 -12.60
CA GLU A 29 -13.25 19.37 -12.62
C GLU A 29 -12.64 19.01 -11.27
N LEU A 30 -13.18 17.99 -10.61
CA LEU A 30 -12.71 17.49 -9.33
C LEU A 30 -12.12 16.09 -9.54
N ILE A 31 -10.87 15.90 -9.12
CA ILE A 31 -10.21 14.60 -9.13
C ILE A 31 -10.06 14.16 -7.68
N ILE A 32 -10.77 13.10 -7.30
CA ILE A 32 -10.69 12.49 -5.98
C ILE A 32 -9.67 11.35 -6.07
N LEU A 33 -8.61 11.45 -5.27
CA LEU A 33 -7.61 10.39 -5.12
C LEU A 33 -7.72 9.86 -3.69
N SER A 34 -7.71 8.54 -3.54
CA SER A 34 -7.61 7.93 -2.21
C SER A 34 -6.26 8.31 -1.59
N ALA A 35 -6.27 8.81 -0.36
CA ALA A 35 -5.04 9.11 0.37
C ALA A 35 -4.26 7.85 0.74
N ASP A 36 -4.95 6.70 0.81
CA ASP A 36 -4.37 5.39 1.09
C ASP A 36 -3.76 4.73 -0.15
N ASP A 37 -4.02 5.26 -1.35
CA ASP A 37 -3.30 4.91 -2.59
C ASP A 37 -1.96 5.67 -2.70
N ASN A 38 -1.24 5.77 -1.57
CA ASN A 38 0.21 5.94 -1.60
C ASN A 38 0.76 4.65 -2.22
N GLY A 39 0.88 4.65 -3.55
CA GLY A 39 1.26 3.47 -4.34
C GLY A 39 2.66 2.95 -4.05
N ASN A 40 2.86 2.30 -2.90
CA ASN A 40 4.13 1.67 -2.58
C ASN A 40 4.11 0.41 -1.69
N ASP A 41 3.01 0.00 -1.06
CA ASP A 41 3.10 -1.14 -0.12
C ASP A 41 2.92 -2.52 -0.73
N SER A 42 2.26 -2.65 -1.88
CA SER A 42 2.17 -3.95 -2.57
C SER A 42 3.44 -4.27 -3.35
N GLY A 43 4.08 -3.27 -3.98
CA GLY A 43 5.31 -3.46 -4.76
C GLY A 43 6.53 -3.78 -3.91
N ASP A 44 6.71 -3.10 -2.78
CA ASP A 44 7.87 -3.31 -1.92
C ASP A 44 7.75 -4.60 -1.10
N PHE A 45 6.55 -4.95 -0.63
CA PHE A 45 6.32 -6.26 0.02
C PHE A 45 6.42 -7.42 -0.98
N GLN A 46 5.89 -7.28 -2.21
CA GLN A 46 6.07 -8.30 -3.25
C GLN A 46 7.53 -8.45 -3.66
N ARG A 47 8.28 -7.34 -3.80
CA ARG A 47 9.74 -7.39 -4.02
C ARG A 47 10.46 -8.06 -2.86
N PHE A 48 10.11 -7.73 -1.61
CA PHE A 48 10.67 -8.39 -0.44
C PHE A 48 10.41 -9.90 -0.43
N LEU A 49 9.21 -10.35 -0.83
CA LEU A 49 8.90 -11.78 -0.95
C LEU A 49 9.66 -12.47 -2.10
N LEU A 50 9.90 -11.77 -3.20
CA LEU A 50 10.68 -12.27 -4.34
C LEU A 50 12.19 -12.28 -4.07
N ASP A 51 12.68 -11.30 -3.31
CA ASP A 51 14.08 -11.15 -2.89
C ASP A 51 14.40 -11.95 -1.61
N SER A 52 13.38 -12.55 -0.98
CA SER A 52 13.56 -13.41 0.18
C SER A 52 14.46 -14.58 -0.21
N PRO A 53 15.54 -14.85 0.54
CA PRO A 53 16.44 -15.96 0.22
C PRO A 53 15.64 -17.26 0.16
N GLU A 54 15.72 -17.92 -0.99
CA GLU A 54 15.15 -19.26 -1.16
C GLU A 54 15.93 -20.22 -0.26
N MET A 55 15.19 -20.99 0.54
CA MET A 55 15.78 -22.01 1.40
C MET A 55 16.48 -23.05 0.52
N SER A 56 17.76 -23.28 0.78
CA SER A 56 18.50 -24.33 0.08
C SER A 56 18.03 -25.73 0.52
N ASP A 57 18.17 -26.73 -0.36
CA ASP A 57 17.81 -28.11 -0.05
C ASP A 57 18.52 -28.66 1.21
N ASN A 58 19.73 -28.18 1.49
CA ASN A 58 20.50 -28.56 2.67
C ASN A 58 19.91 -27.99 3.98
N GLU A 59 19.48 -26.72 3.95
CA GLU A 59 18.79 -26.10 5.08
C GLU A 59 17.44 -26.77 5.34
N TYR A 60 16.72 -27.12 4.27
CA TYR A 60 15.48 -27.87 4.35
C TYR A 60 15.69 -29.25 5.00
N GLN A 61 16.69 -30.02 4.55
CA GLN A 61 17.01 -31.32 5.13
C GLN A 61 17.36 -31.24 6.62
N THR A 62 18.16 -30.23 7.00
CA THR A 62 18.54 -30.00 8.39
C THR A 62 17.33 -29.75 9.29
N ILE A 63 16.33 -29.01 8.80
CA ILE A 63 15.09 -28.74 9.54
C ILE A 63 14.22 -30.01 9.65
N GLU A 64 14.12 -30.78 8.57
CA GLU A 64 13.36 -32.03 8.57
C GLU A 64 13.96 -33.10 9.49
N GLU A 65 15.29 -33.17 9.59
CA GLU A 65 15.97 -34.04 10.57
C GLU A 65 15.69 -33.58 12.01
N LYS A 66 15.78 -32.29 12.29
CA LYS A 66 15.44 -31.74 13.62
C LYS A 66 13.99 -32.00 13.98
N ARG A 67 13.05 -31.84 13.04
CA ARG A 67 11.63 -32.16 13.24
C ARG A 67 11.40 -33.64 13.51
N ARG A 68 12.06 -34.53 12.74
CA ARG A 68 12.01 -35.98 12.99
C ARG A 68 12.52 -36.33 14.38
N HIS A 69 13.65 -35.75 14.80
CA HIS A 69 14.17 -35.95 16.14
C HIS A 69 13.20 -35.44 17.22
N LEU A 70 12.61 -34.27 17.05
CA LEU A 70 11.66 -33.70 18.01
C LEU A 70 10.37 -34.53 18.14
N ASN A 71 9.89 -35.09 17.03
CA ASN A 71 8.71 -35.96 17.00
C ASN A 71 8.95 -37.36 17.59
N GLN A 72 10.21 -37.79 17.71
CA GLN A 72 10.58 -39.02 18.42
C GLN A 72 10.57 -38.85 19.94
N TRP A 73 10.50 -37.60 20.43
CA TRP A 73 10.45 -37.27 21.85
C TRP A 73 9.02 -37.01 22.35
N LYS A 74 8.01 -37.27 21.50
CA LYS A 74 6.60 -37.33 21.85
C LYS A 74 6.19 -38.75 22.21
#